data_AF-A0A1G2DHU0-F1
#
_entry.id   AF-A0A1G2DHU0-F1
#
_cell.length_a   1.000
_cell.length_b   1.000
_cell.length_c   1.000
_cell.angle_alpha   90.00
_cell.angle_beta   90.00
_cell.angle_gamma   90.00
#
_symmetry.space_group_name_H-M   'P 1'
#
loop_
_entity.id
_entity.type
_entity.pdbx_description
1 polymer ?
#
loop_
_entity_poly.entity_id
_entity_poly.type
_entity_poly.pdbx_seq_one_letter_code
_entity_poly.pdbx_strand_id
1 'polypeptide(L)'
;MKHIFQTMKEEFKAIDTNKRSLKKFGLLIGGVLLGLTFFVIIVKNGNIHLIIPIIALLFIGLGIFVPHTLKIFYQLWMGIAIILGVVVGNTLLTFFYFLVMTPIGPLKRFFRRSMLRKKESYWICASTFKKESLEQPF
;
A
#
# COMPACT_ATOMS: atom_id res chain seq x y z
N MET A 1 11.98 9.66 11.98
CA MET A 1 12.43 8.25 11.92
C MET A 1 12.31 7.51 13.25
N LYS A 2 12.73 8.08 14.40
CA LYS A 2 12.70 7.39 15.71
C LYS A 2 11.30 6.87 16.11
N HIS A 3 10.24 7.62 15.82
CA HIS A 3 8.86 7.23 16.13
C HIS A 3 8.40 5.97 15.37
N ILE A 4 8.65 5.88 14.05
CA ILE A 4 8.30 4.71 13.24
C ILE A 4 8.97 3.45 13.79
N PHE A 5 10.24 3.58 14.21
CA PHE A 5 11.00 2.47 14.76
C PHE A 5 10.46 2.00 16.12
N GLN A 6 9.91 2.91 16.93
CA GLN A 6 9.22 2.55 18.17
C GLN A 6 7.90 1.84 17.89
N THR A 7 7.09 2.36 16.98
CA THR A 7 5.83 1.71 16.58
C THR A 7 6.08 0.30 16.06
N MET A 8 7.08 0.08 15.20
CA MET A 8 7.41 -1.27 14.71
C MET A 8 7.88 -2.21 15.83
N LYS A 9 8.61 -1.71 16.84
CA LYS A 9 9.01 -2.51 18.00
C LYS A 9 7.82 -2.86 18.89
N GLU A 10 6.88 -1.96 19.07
CA GLU A 10 5.65 -2.19 19.82
C GLU A 10 4.75 -3.21 19.11
N GLU A 11 4.56 -3.07 17.80
CA GLU A 11 3.83 -4.03 16.98
C GLU A 11 4.50 -5.41 17.03
N PHE A 12 5.83 -5.48 16.93
CA PHE A 12 6.56 -6.74 17.04
C PHE A 12 6.38 -7.40 18.41
N LYS A 13 6.38 -6.60 19.48
CA LYS A 13 6.15 -7.08 20.85
C LYS A 13 4.70 -7.50 21.08
N ALA A 14 3.76 -6.90 20.36
CA ALA A 14 2.34 -7.24 20.38
C ALA A 14 2.01 -8.49 19.53
N ILE A 15 2.97 -9.07 18.79
CA ILE A 15 2.73 -10.32 18.06
C ILE A 15 2.41 -11.44 19.05
N ASP A 16 1.16 -11.90 19.01
CA ASP A 16 0.71 -13.09 19.72
C ASP A 16 1.39 -14.35 19.17
N THR A 17 2.53 -14.71 19.77
CA THR A 17 3.23 -15.98 19.55
C THR A 17 2.52 -17.17 20.23
N ASN A 18 1.20 -17.10 20.31
CA ASN A 18 0.37 -18.15 20.89
C ASN A 18 0.35 -19.39 19.97
N LYS A 19 0.24 -20.58 20.56
CA LYS A 19 0.17 -21.87 19.84
C LYS A 19 -0.94 -21.90 18.79
N ARG A 20 -2.05 -21.19 19.01
CA ARG A 20 -3.16 -21.07 18.05
C ARG A 20 -2.76 -20.30 16.78
N SER A 21 -2.04 -19.18 16.92
CA SER A 21 -1.53 -18.39 15.78
C SER A 21 -0.53 -19.19 14.96
N LEU A 22 0.33 -19.95 15.65
CA LEU A 22 1.32 -20.83 15.00
C LEU A 22 0.66 -21.95 14.17
N LYS A 23 -0.40 -22.58 14.70
CA LYS A 23 -1.19 -23.58 13.96
C LYS A 23 -1.89 -22.99 12.74
N LYS A 24 -2.50 -21.81 12.88
CA LYS A 24 -3.14 -21.11 11.75
C LYS A 24 -2.13 -20.78 10.66
N PHE A 25 -0.96 -20.28 11.04
CA PHE A 25 0.11 -19.97 10.10
C PHE A 25 0.62 -21.22 9.36
N GLY A 26 0.86 -22.32 10.07
CA GLY A 26 1.21 -23.60 9.46
C GLY A 26 0.13 -24.12 8.50
N LEU A 27 -1.15 -23.97 8.85
CA LEU A 27 -2.28 -24.36 8.00
C LEU A 27 -2.39 -23.47 6.75
N LEU A 28 -2.18 -22.15 6.89
CA LEU A 28 -2.17 -21.22 5.76
C LEU A 28 -1.04 -21.53 4.78
N ILE A 29 0.19 -21.70 5.27
CA ILE A 29 1.34 -22.03 4.42
C ILE A 29 1.16 -23.41 3.78
N GLY A 30 0.73 -24.41 4.54
CA GLY A 30 0.45 -25.74 4.00
C GLY A 30 -0.63 -25.71 2.92
N GLY A 31 -1.69 -24.94 3.12
CA GLY A 31 -2.76 -24.75 2.15
C GLY A 31 -2.30 -24.07 0.87
N VAL A 32 -1.50 -22.99 0.97
CA VAL A 32 -0.92 -22.31 -0.20
C VAL A 32 0.02 -23.24 -0.97
N LEU A 33 0.84 -24.02 -0.27
CA LEU A 33 1.79 -24.95 -0.89
C LEU A 33 1.06 -26.12 -1.60
N LEU A 34 -0.02 -26.63 -1.00
CA LEU A 34 -0.91 -27.60 -1.66
C LEU A 34 -1.59 -27.00 -2.90
N GLY A 35 -2.12 -25.78 -2.79
CA GLY A 35 -2.75 -25.08 -3.92
C GLY A 35 -1.76 -24.85 -5.06
N LEU A 36 -0.52 -24.45 -4.76
CA LEU A 36 0.54 -24.28 -5.75
C LEU A 36 0.92 -25.62 -6.41
N THR A 37 1.01 -26.70 -5.62
CA THR A 37 1.26 -28.04 -6.14
C THR A 37 0.14 -28.48 -7.09
N PHE A 38 -1.12 -28.26 -6.70
CA PHE A 38 -2.28 -28.58 -7.54
C PHE A 38 -2.30 -27.75 -8.83
N PHE A 39 -1.98 -26.46 -8.75
CA PHE A 39 -1.86 -25.58 -9.91
C PHE A 39 -0.76 -26.05 -10.88
N VAL A 40 0.42 -26.41 -10.37
CA VAL A 40 1.52 -26.94 -11.19
C VAL A 40 1.12 -28.25 -11.86
N ILE A 41 0.42 -29.15 -11.17
CA ILE A 41 -0.04 -30.43 -11.74
C ILE A 41 -1.00 -30.20 -12.92
N ILE A 42 -1.92 -29.25 -12.81
CA ILE A 42 -2.88 -28.92 -13.88
C ILE A 42 -2.17 -28.30 -15.09
N VAL A 43 -1.25 -27.36 -14.86
CA VAL A 43 -0.58 -26.64 -15.96
C VAL A 43 0.43 -27.50 -16.72
N LYS A 44 1.10 -28.45 -16.06
CA LYS A 44 2.19 -29.25 -16.66
C LYS A 44 1.79 -30.62 -17.22
N ASN A 45 0.49 -30.94 -17.26
CA ASN A 45 -0.06 -32.09 -17.99
C ASN A 45 0.68 -33.43 -17.70
N GLY A 46 0.77 -33.82 -16.43
CA GLY A 46 1.07 -35.21 -16.05
C GLY A 46 2.56 -35.62 -15.94
N ASN A 47 3.53 -34.78 -16.32
CA ASN A 47 4.94 -35.04 -15.97
C ASN A 47 5.20 -34.63 -14.51
N ILE A 48 4.72 -35.46 -13.59
CA ILE A 48 4.88 -35.32 -12.16
C ILE A 48 6.33 -35.65 -11.82
N HIS A 49 7.17 -34.62 -11.66
CA HIS A 49 8.36 -34.80 -10.83
C HIS A 49 7.87 -35.04 -9.39
N LEU A 50 7.89 -36.30 -8.95
CA LEU A 50 7.53 -36.75 -7.59
C LEU A 50 8.20 -35.95 -6.46
N ILE A 51 9.24 -35.20 -6.79
CA ILE A 51 9.97 -34.28 -5.92
C ILE A 51 9.06 -33.18 -5.35
N ILE A 52 8.13 -32.61 -6.12
CA ILE A 52 7.27 -31.49 -5.68
C ILE A 52 6.27 -31.92 -4.58
N PRO A 53 5.46 -32.99 -4.76
CA PRO A 53 4.55 -33.44 -3.71
C PRO A 53 5.29 -33.99 -2.49
N ILE A 54 6.47 -34.60 -2.66
CA ILE A 54 7.33 -35.02 -1.55
C ILE A 54 7.84 -33.81 -0.77
N ILE A 55 8.27 -32.73 -1.42
CA ILE A 55 8.66 -31.48 -0.75
C ILE A 55 7.48 -30.84 -0.03
N ALA A 56 6.28 -30.84 -0.62
CA ALA A 56 5.09 -30.30 0.03
C ALA A 56 4.71 -31.12 1.27
N LEU A 57 4.75 -32.46 1.17
CA LEU A 57 4.45 -33.37 2.28
C LEU A 57 5.52 -33.32 3.36
N LEU A 58 6.80 -33.20 2.99
CA LEU A 58 7.93 -33.03 3.91
C LEU A 58 7.83 -31.69 4.64
N PHE A 59 7.43 -30.61 3.97
CA PHE A 59 7.21 -29.30 4.60
C PHE A 59 6.00 -29.29 5.53
N ILE A 60 4.90 -29.96 5.15
CA ILE A 60 3.73 -30.14 6.01
C ILE A 60 4.10 -31.00 7.23
N GLY A 61 4.86 -32.08 7.02
CA GLY A 61 5.35 -32.97 8.08
C GLY A 61 6.31 -32.26 9.04
N LEU A 62 7.29 -31.51 8.53
CA LEU A 62 8.20 -30.67 9.32
C LEU A 62 7.45 -29.56 10.06
N GLY A 63 6.42 -29.00 9.44
CA GLY A 63 5.55 -27.98 10.06
C GLY A 63 4.74 -28.51 11.25
N ILE A 64 4.43 -29.81 11.27
CA ILE A 64 3.71 -30.46 12.35
C ILE A 64 4.66 -30.97 13.45
N PHE A 65 5.83 -31.51 13.08
CA PHE A 65 6.73 -32.20 14.02
C PHE A 65 7.71 -31.30 14.76
N VAL A 66 8.07 -30.11 14.23
CA VAL A 66 9.07 -29.23 14.87
C VAL A 66 8.47 -27.87 15.25
N PRO A 67 7.73 -27.79 16.38
CA PRO A 67 7.11 -26.55 16.84
C PRO A 67 8.13 -25.44 17.17
N HIS A 68 9.39 -25.81 17.44
CA HIS A 68 10.46 -24.85 17.76
C HIS A 68 10.94 -24.08 16.51
N THR A 69 11.20 -24.79 15.41
CA THR A 69 11.58 -24.17 14.13
C THR A 69 10.45 -23.32 13.56
N LEU A 70 9.20 -23.77 13.70
CA LEU A 70 8.03 -23.02 13.25
C LEU A 70 7.89 -21.69 14.00
N LYS A 71 8.21 -21.66 15.30
CA LYS A 71 8.15 -20.44 16.12
C LYS A 71 9.17 -19.40 15.65
N ILE A 72 10.42 -19.81 15.42
CA ILE A 72 11.49 -18.93 14.92
C ILE A 72 11.13 -18.40 13.53
N PHE A 73 10.68 -19.29 12.64
CA PHE A 73 10.27 -18.91 11.30
C PHE A 73 9.06 -17.96 11.30
N TYR A 74 8.06 -18.21 12.14
CA TYR A 74 6.90 -17.32 12.31
C TYR A 74 7.31 -15.94 12.82
N GLN A 75 8.20 -15.86 13.82
CA GLN A 75 8.69 -14.58 14.34
C GLN A 75 9.47 -13.78 13.30
N LEU A 76 10.35 -14.45 12.54
CA LEU A 76 11.08 -13.81 11.43
C LEU A 76 10.12 -13.33 10.34
N TRP A 77 9.17 -14.18 9.94
CA TRP A 77 8.19 -13.86 8.91
C TRP A 77 7.31 -12.68 9.31
N MET A 78 6.82 -12.67 10.55
CA MET A 78 6.02 -11.56 11.07
C MET A 78 6.83 -10.26 11.17
N GLY A 79 8.12 -10.34 11.51
CA GLY A 79 9.02 -9.18 11.45
C GLY A 79 9.13 -8.60 10.04
N ILE A 80 9.28 -9.46 9.02
CA ILE A 80 9.27 -9.04 7.60
C ILE A 80 7.92 -8.43 7.23
N ALA A 81 6.81 -9.02 7.67
CA ALA A 81 5.47 -8.51 7.39
C ALA A 81 5.25 -7.09 7.94
N ILE A 82 5.76 -6.78 9.14
CA ILE A 82 5.69 -5.43 9.73
C ILE A 82 6.48 -4.42 8.87
N ILE A 83 7.70 -4.78 8.44
CA ILE A 83 8.52 -3.92 7.58
C ILE A 83 7.81 -3.67 6.25
N LEU A 84 7.26 -4.73 5.64
CA LEU A 84 6.47 -4.62 4.42
C LEU A 84 5.23 -3.77 4.62
N GLY A 85 4.55 -3.85 5.77
CA GLY A 85 3.39 -3.02 6.09
C GLY A 85 3.71 -1.53 6.03
N VAL A 86 4.87 -1.12 6.58
CA VAL A 86 5.33 0.27 6.50
C VAL A 86 5.68 0.67 5.06
N VAL A 87 6.40 -0.18 4.33
CA VAL A 87 6.78 0.11 2.93
C VAL A 87 5.54 0.22 2.05
N VAL A 88 4.61 -0.73 2.16
CA VAL A 88 3.35 -0.77 1.40
C VAL A 88 2.46 0.39 1.80
N GLY A 89 2.30 0.69 3.09
CA GLY A 89 1.49 1.82 3.55
C GLY A 89 2.00 3.15 2.97
N ASN A 90 3.31 3.39 3.03
CA ASN A 90 3.92 4.59 2.45
C ASN A 90 3.84 4.61 0.92
N THR A 91 4.09 3.48 0.26
CA THR A 91 4.04 3.36 -1.21
C THR A 91 2.63 3.58 -1.71
N LEU A 92 1.65 2.91 -1.10
CA LEU A 92 0.23 3.01 -1.46
C LEU A 92 -0.28 4.43 -1.27
N LEU A 93 0.08 5.09 -0.15
CA LEU A 93 -0.29 6.48 0.09
C LEU A 93 0.34 7.43 -0.94
N THR A 94 1.61 7.21 -1.27
CA THR A 94 2.31 8.00 -2.30
C THR A 94 1.63 7.80 -3.66
N PHE A 95 1.33 6.55 -4.01
CA PHE A 95 0.66 6.22 -5.26
C PHE A 95 -0.74 6.84 -5.32
N PHE A 96 -1.51 6.72 -4.24
CA PHE A 96 -2.83 7.34 -4.12
C PHE A 96 -2.75 8.86 -4.28
N TYR A 97 -1.80 9.53 -3.62
CA TYR A 97 -1.62 10.97 -3.75
C TYR A 97 -1.27 11.36 -5.19
N PHE A 98 -0.41 10.61 -5.86
CA PHE A 98 -0.04 10.90 -7.24
C PHE A 98 -1.17 10.61 -8.23
N LEU A 99 -1.93 9.54 -8.02
CA LEU A 99 -3.00 9.13 -8.94
C LEU A 99 -4.29 9.92 -8.74
N VAL A 100 -4.61 10.30 -7.50
CA VAL A 100 -5.89 10.93 -7.15
C VAL A 100 -5.73 12.42 -6.87
N MET A 101 -4.77 12.83 -6.03
CA MET A 101 -4.63 14.24 -5.64
C MET A 101 -3.88 15.08 -6.67
N THR A 102 -2.79 14.55 -7.23
CA THR A 102 -1.95 15.30 -8.18
C THR A 102 -2.66 15.69 -9.47
N PRO A 103 -3.57 14.89 -10.09
CA PRO A 103 -4.27 15.33 -11.29
C PRO A 103 -5.28 16.45 -11.04
N ILE A 104 -5.70 16.72 -9.80
CA ILE A 104 -6.70 17.76 -9.47
C ILE A 104 -6.22 19.15 -9.88
N GLY A 105 -4.93 19.45 -9.70
CA GLY A 105 -4.31 20.72 -10.10
C GLY A 105 -4.38 20.99 -11.61
N PRO A 106 -3.83 20.11 -12.47
CA PRO A 106 -3.92 20.23 -13.92
C PRO A 106 -5.36 20.09 -14.43
N LEU A 107 -6.22 19.23 -13.84
CA LEU A 107 -7.66 19.22 -14.16
C LEU A 107 -8.28 20.60 -13.94
N LYS A 108 -8.07 21.19 -12.76
CA LYS A 108 -8.58 22.54 -12.47
C LYS A 108 -8.01 23.56 -13.44
N ARG A 109 -6.75 23.45 -13.87
CA ARG A 109 -6.16 24.34 -14.89
C ARG A 109 -6.79 24.16 -16.27
N PHE A 110 -7.09 22.92 -16.66
CA PHE A 110 -7.77 22.62 -17.93
C PHE A 110 -9.19 23.18 -17.95
N PHE A 111 -9.96 22.97 -16.87
CA PHE A 111 -11.31 23.53 -16.73
C PHE A 111 -11.31 25.07 -16.57
N ARG A 112 -10.32 25.67 -15.89
CA ARG A 112 -10.24 27.13 -15.68
C ARG A 112 -9.84 27.92 -16.93
N ARG A 113 -9.22 27.29 -17.94
CA ARG A 113 -8.91 27.97 -19.21
C ARG A 113 -10.17 28.46 -19.95
N SER A 114 -11.33 27.86 -19.69
CA SER A 114 -12.61 28.25 -20.29
C SER A 114 -13.27 29.46 -19.61
N MET A 115 -13.02 29.71 -18.32
CA MET A 115 -13.68 30.79 -17.56
C MET A 115 -12.92 32.13 -17.55
N LEU A 116 -11.71 32.20 -18.11
CA LEU A 116 -11.05 33.47 -18.39
C LEU A 116 -11.59 34.05 -19.71
N ARG A 117 -12.91 34.28 -19.78
CA ARG A 117 -13.44 35.31 -20.69
C ARG A 117 -12.78 36.60 -20.24
N LYS A 118 -11.86 37.07 -21.09
CA LYS A 118 -11.33 38.43 -21.20
C LYS A 118 -12.21 39.41 -20.40
N LYS A 119 -11.89 39.63 -19.12
CA LYS A 119 -12.42 40.80 -18.44
C LYS A 119 -11.70 41.94 -19.12
N GLU A 120 -12.44 42.64 -19.96
CA GLU A 120 -11.99 43.90 -20.52
C GLU A 120 -11.43 44.73 -19.37
N SER A 121 -10.23 45.25 -19.63
CA SER A 121 -9.40 46.03 -18.73
C SER A 121 -10.23 46.85 -17.75
N TYR A 122 -9.88 46.83 -16.46
CA TYR A 122 -10.41 47.77 -15.46
C TYR A 122 -10.15 49.25 -15.82
N TRP A 123 -9.36 49.48 -16.88
CA TRP A 123 -9.08 50.76 -17.46
C TRP A 123 -10.30 51.30 -18.22
N ILE A 124 -11.11 52.08 -17.52
CA ILE A 124 -12.03 53.02 -18.15
C ILE A 124 -11.17 54.20 -18.62
N CYS A 125 -11.02 54.40 -19.93
CA CYS A 125 -10.45 55.65 -20.45
C CYS A 125 -11.43 56.78 -20.13
N ALA A 126 -11.16 57.52 -19.05
CA ALA A 126 -11.91 58.72 -18.71
C ALA A 126 -11.60 59.79 -19.76
N SER A 127 -12.46 59.94 -20.76
CA SER A 127 -12.36 60.97 -21.79
C SER A 127 -12.63 62.38 -21.24
N THR A 128 -13.19 62.49 -20.03
CA THR A 128 -13.50 63.77 -19.38
C THR A 128 -13.16 63.70 -17.90
N PHE A 129 -12.15 64.47 -17.47
CA PHE A 129 -11.75 64.59 -16.07
C PHE A 129 -12.75 65.49 -15.32
N LYS A 130 -13.70 64.91 -14.57
CA LYS A 130 -14.70 65.66 -13.79
C LYS A 130 -14.17 65.92 -12.37
N LYS A 131 -13.97 67.19 -12.02
CA LYS A 131 -13.38 67.60 -10.72
C LYS A 131 -14.20 67.16 -9.49
N GLU A 132 -15.50 66.97 -9.62
CA GLU A 132 -16.38 66.47 -8.55
C GLU A 132 -15.98 65.10 -7.99
N SER A 133 -15.27 64.28 -8.77
CA SER A 133 -14.83 62.95 -8.32
C SER A 133 -13.71 62.99 -7.27
N LEU A 134 -13.09 64.16 -7.05
CA LEU A 134 -12.03 64.35 -6.05
C LEU A 134 -12.57 64.76 -4.68
N GLU A 135 -13.86 65.10 -4.58
CA GLU A 135 -14.47 65.62 -3.35
C GLU A 135 -15.10 64.53 -2.48
N GLN A 136 -15.08 63.28 -2.93
CA GLN A 136 -15.55 62.14 -2.15
C GLN A 136 -14.36 61.38 -1.55
N PRO A 137 -14.11 61.50 -0.23
CA PRO A 137 -13.18 60.62 0.45
C PRO A 137 -13.80 59.21 0.55
N PHE A 138 -12.93 58.21 0.41
CA PHE A 138 -13.17 56.79 0.62
C PHE A 138 -13.67 56.47 2.03
#